data_AF-U2IZ42-F1
#
_entry.id   AF-U2IZ42-F1
#
_cell.length_a   1.000
_cell.length_b   1.000
_cell.length_c   1.000
_cell.angle_alpha   90.00
_cell.angle_beta   90.00
_cell.angle_gamma   90.00
#
_symmetry.space_group_name_H-M   'P 1'
#
loop_
_entity.id
_entity.type
_entity.pdbx_description
1 polymer ?
#
loop_
_entity_poly.entity_id
_entity_poly.type
_entity_poly.pdbx_seq_one_letter_code
_entity_poly.pdbx_strand_id
1 'polypeptide(L)'
;MGIIIRGGIAMLFLLSGLCVNAQSPHNYWGDKDGFMKEQSSETFKLIQELLAKEPPSAQIGLLRRSALLHMDWVLHDVRLDNSETIRAFLQSRIAMVVEDMKRPVKKGIRVYKLYNHSFIVKTKSVTVAFDIVKGGKDKSVLIPDSLMQEVVNGCDVLLISHEHTDHADVEVGRMFAKAGKPIIAPPSVWADEAGVTHLRSSDILQDRINLTSNRYIDLKIYPGYQGKVLNNVYRVRTPEGMTVAHTGDMSNSAMNAWIDRNEEEGRTDVLLLHSWARPVIPFVTKFRPRVLITGHENELHHSIDHREPYWLNYRRMEGVNTPIVYMTWGEWFSVQR
;
A
#
# COMPACT_ATOMS: atom_id res chain seq x y z
N MET A 1 -80.71 11.49 -29.06
CA MET A 1 -80.61 11.84 -30.50
C MET A 1 -79.52 12.90 -30.63
N GLY A 2 -78.41 12.61 -31.34
CA GLY A 2 -77.35 13.57 -31.73
C GLY A 2 -76.27 13.88 -30.66
N ILE A 3 -75.07 13.27 -30.65
CA ILE A 3 -73.82 13.59 -31.41
C ILE A 3 -73.03 14.78 -30.81
N ILE A 4 -72.01 14.55 -29.96
CA ILE A 4 -70.53 14.51 -30.19
C ILE A 4 -69.93 15.78 -30.83
N ILE A 5 -69.04 16.50 -30.10
CA ILE A 5 -67.70 17.01 -30.54
C ILE A 5 -66.80 17.17 -29.28
N ARG A 6 -65.96 16.21 -28.89
CA ARG A 6 -64.50 16.07 -29.14
C ARG A 6 -63.65 17.36 -29.05
N GLY A 7 -62.79 17.43 -28.02
CA GLY A 7 -61.71 18.40 -27.93
C GLY A 7 -60.82 18.17 -26.71
N GLY A 8 -60.18 17.00 -26.61
CA GLY A 8 -59.22 16.71 -25.55
C GLY A 8 -57.90 17.44 -25.80
N ILE A 9 -57.60 18.46 -25.00
CA ILE A 9 -56.27 19.07 -24.94
C ILE A 9 -55.40 18.17 -24.06
N ALA A 10 -54.54 17.38 -24.71
CA ALA A 10 -53.46 16.69 -24.03
C ALA A 10 -52.36 17.72 -23.70
N MET A 11 -52.30 18.14 -22.45
CA MET A 11 -51.24 19.00 -21.93
C MET A 11 -49.99 18.15 -21.70
N LEU A 12 -49.10 18.15 -22.68
CA LEU A 12 -47.78 17.52 -22.60
C LEU A 12 -46.93 18.34 -21.60
N PHE A 13 -46.79 17.88 -20.36
CA PHE A 13 -45.80 18.40 -19.41
C PHE A 13 -44.41 17.95 -19.86
N LEU A 14 -43.78 18.77 -20.71
CA LEU A 14 -42.32 18.77 -20.90
C LEU A 14 -41.69 19.33 -19.62
N LEU A 15 -41.33 18.44 -18.69
CA LEU A 15 -40.37 18.73 -17.62
C LEU A 15 -38.99 18.87 -18.27
N SER A 16 -38.67 20.07 -18.75
CA SER A 16 -37.29 20.47 -18.98
C SER A 16 -36.59 20.54 -17.62
N GLY A 17 -35.74 19.56 -17.35
CA GLY A 17 -34.81 19.60 -16.22
C GLY A 17 -33.87 20.78 -16.39
N LEU A 18 -34.22 21.92 -15.78
CA LEU A 18 -33.30 23.01 -15.55
C LEU A 18 -32.26 22.52 -14.54
N CYS A 19 -31.11 22.06 -15.04
CA CYS A 19 -29.90 21.99 -14.24
C CYS A 19 -29.51 23.42 -13.87
N VAL A 20 -29.98 23.88 -12.70
CA VAL A 20 -29.40 25.05 -12.05
C VAL A 20 -28.04 24.62 -11.53
N ASN A 21 -26.99 24.80 -12.35
CA ASN A 21 -25.63 24.92 -11.83
C ASN A 21 -25.57 26.27 -11.11
N ALA A 22 -26.03 26.31 -9.87
CA ALA A 22 -25.74 27.43 -8.99
C ALA A 22 -24.22 27.47 -8.82
N GLN A 23 -23.56 28.45 -9.46
CA GLN A 23 -22.19 28.78 -9.11
C GLN A 23 -22.21 29.17 -7.63
N SER A 24 -21.71 28.29 -6.77
CA SER A 24 -21.51 28.65 -5.38
C SER A 24 -20.52 29.82 -5.36
N PRO A 25 -20.84 30.95 -4.69
CA PRO A 25 -19.87 32.01 -4.54
C PRO A 25 -18.74 31.50 -3.65
N HIS A 26 -17.67 31.02 -4.29
CA HIS A 26 -16.45 30.57 -3.62
C HIS A 26 -15.68 31.80 -3.10
N ASN A 27 -16.13 32.35 -1.97
CA ASN A 27 -15.43 33.43 -1.27
C ASN A 27 -14.77 32.87 0.00
N TYR A 28 -13.45 32.88 0.03
CA TYR A 28 -12.63 32.42 1.15
C TYR A 28 -11.95 33.57 1.90
N TRP A 29 -12.37 34.82 1.68
CA TRP A 29 -11.79 35.97 2.38
C TRP A 29 -12.02 35.83 3.89
N GLY A 30 -10.93 35.67 4.65
CA GLY A 30 -10.97 35.40 6.10
C GLY A 30 -10.95 33.92 6.49
N ASP A 31 -11.10 33.00 5.54
CA ASP A 31 -11.07 31.54 5.76
C ASP A 31 -9.92 30.88 4.99
N LYS A 32 -8.70 31.05 5.50
CA LYS A 32 -7.49 30.49 4.89
C LYS A 32 -7.47 28.96 4.95
N ASP A 33 -8.01 28.37 6.03
CA ASP A 33 -7.99 26.93 6.22
C ASP A 33 -9.01 26.25 5.30
N GLY A 34 -10.21 26.82 5.14
CA GLY A 34 -11.18 26.38 4.15
C GLY A 34 -10.66 26.48 2.72
N PHE A 35 -9.95 27.57 2.37
CA PHE A 35 -9.29 27.71 1.07
C PHE A 35 -8.28 26.58 0.81
N MET A 36 -7.38 26.31 1.77
CA MET A 36 -6.36 25.27 1.63
C MET A 36 -6.97 23.86 1.57
N LYS A 37 -8.03 23.62 2.34
CA LYS A 37 -8.78 22.37 2.31
C LYS A 37 -9.44 22.13 0.95
N GLU A 38 -10.05 23.16 0.36
CA GLU A 38 -10.66 23.05 -0.97
C GLU A 38 -9.60 22.83 -2.05
N GLN A 39 -8.50 23.60 -2.01
CA GLN A 39 -7.38 23.41 -2.94
C GLN A 39 -6.82 21.98 -2.87
N SER A 40 -6.72 21.40 -1.68
CA SER A 40 -6.29 20.01 -1.49
C SER A 40 -7.29 19.01 -2.06
N SER A 41 -8.58 19.23 -1.87
CA SER A 41 -9.64 18.41 -2.48
C SER A 41 -9.59 18.45 -4.01
N GLU A 42 -9.44 19.63 -4.62
CA GLU A 42 -9.28 19.78 -6.08
C GLU A 42 -8.00 19.10 -6.58
N THR A 43 -6.90 19.23 -5.83
CA THR A 43 -5.64 18.56 -6.16
C THR A 43 -5.78 17.03 -6.11
N PHE A 44 -6.49 16.47 -5.12
CA PHE A 44 -6.77 15.04 -5.07
C PHE A 44 -7.64 14.55 -6.24
N LYS A 45 -8.62 15.35 -6.70
CA LYS A 45 -9.40 15.02 -7.91
C LYS A 45 -8.48 14.91 -9.13
N LEU A 46 -7.61 15.90 -9.35
CA LEU A 46 -6.63 15.88 -10.43
C LEU A 46 -5.68 14.68 -10.31
N ILE A 47 -5.15 14.40 -9.12
CA ILE A 47 -4.30 13.24 -8.87
C ILE A 47 -5.00 11.94 -9.30
N GLN A 48 -6.27 11.76 -8.91
CA GLN A 48 -7.02 10.54 -9.29
C GLN A 48 -7.16 10.39 -10.80
N GLU A 49 -7.46 11.48 -11.52
CA GLU A 49 -7.54 11.45 -12.98
C GLU A 49 -6.21 11.08 -13.63
N LEU A 50 -5.11 11.64 -13.14
CA LEU A 50 -3.77 11.36 -13.66
C LEU A 50 -3.36 9.90 -13.40
N LEU A 51 -3.61 9.38 -12.19
CA LEU A 51 -3.32 7.99 -11.84
C LEU A 51 -4.18 7.00 -12.63
N ALA A 52 -5.42 7.35 -12.96
CA ALA A 52 -6.30 6.53 -13.79
C ALA A 52 -5.84 6.49 -15.25
N LYS A 53 -5.37 7.64 -15.79
CA LYS A 53 -4.81 7.72 -17.15
C LYS A 53 -3.48 7.00 -17.27
N GLU A 54 -2.68 7.01 -16.22
CA GLU A 54 -1.34 6.43 -16.22
C GLU A 54 -1.10 5.55 -14.98
N PRO A 55 -1.59 4.29 -14.99
CA PRO A 55 -1.47 3.36 -13.88
C PRO A 55 0.00 2.95 -13.62
N PRO A 56 0.29 2.26 -12.50
CA PRO A 56 1.65 1.82 -12.17
C PRO A 56 2.31 1.04 -13.32
N SER A 57 3.53 1.43 -13.65
CA SER A 57 4.34 0.84 -14.73
C SER A 57 5.82 0.94 -14.39
N ALA A 58 6.61 0.03 -14.97
CA ALA A 58 8.08 0.04 -14.88
C ALA A 58 8.72 1.19 -15.68
N GLN A 59 7.95 1.80 -16.58
CA GLN A 59 8.32 3.02 -17.29
C GLN A 59 7.41 4.13 -16.78
N ILE A 60 7.96 5.01 -15.94
CA ILE A 60 7.21 6.15 -15.41
C ILE A 60 7.11 7.24 -16.49
N GLY A 61 5.90 7.56 -16.91
CA GLY A 61 5.60 8.70 -17.77
C GLY A 61 5.34 9.97 -16.97
N LEU A 62 5.15 11.06 -17.71
CA LEU A 62 5.06 12.40 -17.13
C LEU A 62 3.77 12.62 -16.33
N LEU A 63 2.63 12.05 -16.74
CA LEU A 63 1.37 12.25 -16.01
C LEU A 63 1.43 11.57 -14.65
N ARG A 64 1.96 10.35 -14.61
CA ARG A 64 2.19 9.63 -13.35
C ARG A 64 3.17 10.36 -12.44
N ARG A 65 4.30 10.83 -12.98
CA ARG A 65 5.27 11.62 -12.20
C ARG A 65 4.64 12.91 -11.66
N SER A 66 3.79 13.57 -12.44
CA SER A 66 3.04 14.76 -12.03
C SER A 66 2.07 14.44 -10.89
N ALA A 67 1.32 13.33 -10.98
CA ALA A 67 0.39 12.90 -9.94
C ALA A 67 1.10 12.66 -8.60
N LEU A 68 2.25 11.99 -8.63
CA LEU A 68 3.04 11.69 -7.43
C LEU A 68 3.72 12.95 -6.85
N LEU A 69 4.13 13.91 -7.68
CA LEU A 69 4.65 15.19 -7.20
C LEU A 69 3.54 16.05 -6.55
N HIS A 70 2.33 16.07 -7.13
CA HIS A 70 1.18 16.73 -6.50
C HIS A 70 0.80 16.06 -5.19
N MET A 71 0.93 14.73 -5.11
CA MET A 71 0.76 13.99 -3.86
C MET A 71 1.73 14.50 -2.80
N ASP A 72 3.03 14.61 -3.12
CA ASP A 72 4.04 15.17 -2.21
C ASP A 72 3.62 16.56 -1.72
N TRP A 73 3.13 17.44 -2.59
CA TRP A 73 2.73 18.80 -2.19
C TRP A 73 1.58 18.83 -1.19
N VAL A 74 0.53 18.05 -1.43
CA VAL A 74 -0.61 17.99 -0.51
C VAL A 74 -0.18 17.35 0.82
N LEU A 75 0.59 16.28 0.76
CA LEU A 75 1.01 15.53 1.95
C LEU A 75 2.15 16.21 2.73
N HIS A 76 2.77 17.28 2.24
CA HIS A 76 3.68 18.09 3.05
C HIS A 76 2.98 19.23 3.82
N ASP A 77 1.69 19.47 3.57
CA ASP A 77 0.92 20.37 4.41
C ASP A 77 0.49 19.65 5.70
N VAL A 78 1.35 19.73 6.72
CA VAL A 78 1.17 19.03 8.00
C VAL A 78 -0.12 19.40 8.74
N ARG A 79 -0.76 20.52 8.37
CA ARG A 79 -2.09 20.90 8.91
C ARG A 79 -3.16 19.90 8.50
N LEU A 80 -2.94 19.15 7.43
CA LEU A 80 -3.89 18.20 6.85
C LEU A 80 -3.76 16.78 7.40
N ASP A 81 -2.75 16.48 8.23
CA ASP A 81 -2.45 15.10 8.69
C ASP A 81 -3.67 14.35 9.23
N ASN A 82 -4.53 15.05 9.97
CA ASN A 82 -5.75 14.49 10.56
C ASN A 82 -7.04 14.89 9.82
N SER A 83 -6.90 15.55 8.67
CA SER A 83 -8.03 16.09 7.91
C SER A 83 -8.92 14.99 7.33
N GLU A 84 -10.21 15.30 7.23
CA GLU A 84 -11.16 14.44 6.50
C GLU A 84 -10.77 14.32 5.01
N THR A 85 -10.11 15.32 4.44
CA THR A 85 -9.70 15.30 3.03
C THR A 85 -8.69 14.19 2.74
N ILE A 86 -7.64 14.05 3.58
CA ILE A 86 -6.67 12.95 3.44
C ILE A 86 -7.33 11.60 3.73
N ARG A 87 -8.14 11.52 4.81
CA ARG A 87 -8.82 10.27 5.19
C ARG A 87 -9.77 9.79 4.08
N ALA A 88 -10.61 10.66 3.54
CA ALA A 88 -11.52 10.34 2.45
C ALA A 88 -10.78 9.93 1.18
N PHE A 89 -9.67 10.61 0.84
CA PHE A 89 -8.82 10.22 -0.27
C PHE A 89 -8.29 8.80 -0.06
N LEU A 90 -7.56 8.55 1.04
CA LEU A 90 -6.98 7.23 1.32
C LEU A 90 -8.06 6.14 1.34
N GLN A 91 -9.16 6.35 2.06
CA GLN A 91 -10.24 5.36 2.17
C GLN A 91 -10.85 5.00 0.82
N SER A 92 -11.07 5.97 -0.07
CA SER A 92 -11.57 5.68 -1.43
C SER A 92 -10.59 4.83 -2.24
N ARG A 93 -9.29 5.07 -2.11
CA ARG A 93 -8.23 4.29 -2.76
C ARG A 93 -8.14 2.86 -2.21
N ILE A 94 -8.24 2.69 -0.90
CA ILE A 94 -8.22 1.36 -0.26
C ILE A 94 -9.51 0.58 -0.60
N ALA A 95 -10.66 1.24 -0.72
CA ALA A 95 -11.89 0.61 -1.20
C ALA A 95 -11.73 0.07 -2.63
N MET A 96 -11.03 0.78 -3.52
CA MET A 96 -10.70 0.26 -4.86
C MET A 96 -9.81 -0.98 -4.80
N VAL A 97 -8.84 -1.04 -3.88
CA VAL A 97 -8.02 -2.24 -3.65
C VAL A 97 -8.88 -3.41 -3.21
N VAL A 98 -9.73 -3.21 -2.21
CA VAL A 98 -10.63 -4.26 -1.69
C VAL A 98 -11.53 -4.81 -2.81
N GLU A 99 -12.07 -3.95 -3.67
CA GLU A 99 -12.88 -4.39 -4.81
C GLU A 99 -12.05 -5.17 -5.85
N ASP A 100 -10.84 -4.71 -6.19
CA ASP A 100 -9.99 -5.46 -7.11
C ASP A 100 -9.51 -6.80 -6.52
N MET A 101 -9.28 -6.85 -5.20
CA MET A 101 -8.91 -8.08 -4.48
C MET A 101 -9.98 -9.17 -4.55
N LYS A 102 -11.24 -8.85 -4.87
CA LYS A 102 -12.29 -9.87 -5.11
C LYS A 102 -12.07 -10.62 -6.44
N ARG A 103 -11.31 -10.03 -7.38
CA ARG A 103 -11.06 -10.61 -8.70
C ARG A 103 -9.97 -11.70 -8.62
N PRO A 104 -10.12 -12.83 -9.33
CA PRO A 104 -9.11 -13.89 -9.32
C PRO A 104 -7.86 -13.48 -10.11
N VAL A 105 -6.69 -13.78 -9.56
CA VAL A 105 -5.42 -13.68 -10.31
C VAL A 105 -5.22 -14.99 -11.06
N LYS A 106 -5.21 -14.95 -12.40
CA LYS A 106 -5.08 -16.17 -13.23
C LYS A 106 -3.64 -16.63 -13.42
N LYS A 107 -2.71 -15.68 -13.52
CA LYS A 107 -1.27 -15.90 -13.77
C LYS A 107 -0.46 -14.81 -13.09
N GLY A 108 0.75 -15.16 -12.67
CA GLY A 108 1.68 -14.23 -12.04
C GLY A 108 1.20 -13.79 -10.67
N ILE A 109 1.48 -12.54 -10.34
CA ILE A 109 1.26 -11.96 -9.02
C ILE A 109 0.72 -10.54 -9.16
N ARG A 110 -0.19 -10.17 -8.27
CA ARG A 110 -0.71 -8.82 -8.13
C ARG A 110 -0.26 -8.25 -6.80
N VAL A 111 0.44 -7.12 -6.85
CA VAL A 111 0.97 -6.43 -5.69
C VAL A 111 0.12 -5.19 -5.46
N TYR A 112 -0.42 -5.04 -4.25
CA TYR A 112 -1.18 -3.89 -3.81
C TYR A 112 -0.35 -3.11 -2.79
N LYS A 113 -0.31 -1.80 -2.92
CA LYS A 113 0.30 -0.90 -1.92
C LYS A 113 -0.82 -0.23 -1.15
N LEU A 114 -0.81 -0.35 0.18
CA LEU A 114 -1.74 0.37 1.04
C LEU A 114 -1.03 1.62 1.61
N TYR A 115 -1.32 1.98 2.85
CA TYR A 115 -0.66 3.08 3.55
C TYR A 115 0.78 2.70 3.97
N ASN A 116 1.69 3.68 4.02
CA ASN A 116 3.08 3.51 4.45
C ASN A 116 3.85 2.38 3.72
N HIS A 117 4.37 1.40 4.47
CA HIS A 117 5.09 0.22 3.97
C HIS A 117 4.24 -1.06 3.97
N SER A 118 2.91 -0.90 4.05
CA SER A 118 1.94 -2.00 3.96
C SER A 118 1.76 -2.48 2.52
N PHE A 119 1.94 -3.79 2.30
CA PHE A 119 1.73 -4.41 0.99
C PHE A 119 0.90 -5.67 1.08
N ILE A 120 0.15 -5.95 0.02
CA ILE A 120 -0.53 -7.23 -0.18
C ILE A 120 -0.09 -7.81 -1.50
N VAL A 121 0.14 -9.12 -1.51
CA VAL A 121 0.65 -9.85 -2.65
C VAL A 121 -0.27 -11.04 -2.90
N LYS A 122 -0.94 -11.04 -4.06
CA LYS A 122 -1.94 -12.04 -4.42
C LYS A 122 -1.50 -12.83 -5.65
N THR A 123 -1.50 -14.15 -5.56
CA THR A 123 -1.40 -15.08 -6.69
C THR A 123 -2.74 -15.79 -6.92
N LYS A 124 -2.74 -16.81 -7.78
CA LYS A 124 -3.91 -17.67 -7.99
C LYS A 124 -4.32 -18.37 -6.69
N SER A 125 -3.35 -18.79 -5.90
CA SER A 125 -3.58 -19.70 -4.77
C SER A 125 -3.48 -19.01 -3.42
N VAL A 126 -2.70 -17.94 -3.26
CA VAL A 126 -2.45 -17.34 -1.94
C VAL A 126 -2.46 -15.80 -1.98
N THR A 127 -2.87 -15.19 -0.88
CA THR A 127 -2.76 -13.75 -0.63
C THR A 127 -1.96 -13.49 0.64
N VAL A 128 -0.78 -12.89 0.51
CA VAL A 128 0.16 -12.62 1.61
C VAL A 128 0.15 -11.13 1.92
N ALA A 129 -0.02 -10.79 3.19
CA ALA A 129 -0.02 -9.43 3.68
C ALA A 129 1.29 -9.12 4.43
N PHE A 130 1.82 -7.92 4.26
CA PHE A 130 3.04 -7.44 4.89
C PHE A 130 2.76 -6.12 5.59
N ASP A 131 3.12 -6.04 6.88
CA ASP A 131 3.12 -4.80 7.69
C ASP A 131 1.84 -3.97 7.54
N ILE A 132 0.68 -4.61 7.60
CA ILE A 132 -0.61 -3.93 7.39
C ILE A 132 -0.94 -3.07 8.60
N VAL A 133 -1.11 -1.76 8.37
CA VAL A 133 -1.50 -0.79 9.41
C VAL A 133 -2.71 0.04 8.98
N LYS A 134 -3.50 0.51 9.94
CA LYS A 134 -4.66 1.38 9.68
C LYS A 134 -4.33 2.87 9.69
N GLY A 135 -3.09 3.24 10.01
CA GLY A 135 -2.76 4.60 10.44
C GLY A 135 -1.27 4.89 10.54
N GLY A 136 -0.96 6.15 10.85
CA GLY A 136 0.41 6.63 11.05
C GLY A 136 0.99 6.30 12.43
N LYS A 137 2.26 6.66 12.61
CA LYS A 137 3.02 6.47 13.85
C LYS A 137 2.36 7.04 15.12
N ASP A 138 1.54 8.07 14.99
CA ASP A 138 0.83 8.71 16.10
C ASP A 138 -0.43 7.94 16.54
N LYS A 139 -0.72 6.79 15.91
CA LYS A 139 -1.95 5.99 16.09
C LYS A 139 -3.22 6.67 15.57
N SER A 140 -3.09 7.69 14.72
CA SER A 140 -4.23 8.26 13.99
C SER A 140 -4.89 7.18 13.13
N VAL A 141 -6.21 7.10 13.20
CA VAL A 141 -6.97 6.14 12.38
C VAL A 141 -7.26 6.77 11.02
N LEU A 142 -6.52 6.33 10.00
CA LEU A 142 -6.70 6.79 8.62
C LEU A 142 -7.67 5.87 7.85
N ILE A 143 -7.60 4.57 8.13
CA ILE A 143 -8.45 3.52 7.55
C ILE A 143 -9.39 3.00 8.65
N PRO A 144 -10.72 3.05 8.46
CA PRO A 144 -11.66 2.58 9.47
C PRO A 144 -11.65 1.04 9.58
N ASP A 145 -12.04 0.53 10.75
CA ASP A 145 -12.01 -0.91 11.04
C ASP A 145 -12.84 -1.75 10.08
N SER A 146 -13.98 -1.22 9.60
CA SER A 146 -14.81 -1.91 8.62
C SER A 146 -14.06 -2.18 7.31
N LEU A 147 -13.40 -1.16 6.79
CA LEU A 147 -12.63 -1.26 5.55
C LEU A 147 -11.37 -2.11 5.74
N MET A 148 -10.70 -1.98 6.89
CA MET A 148 -9.56 -2.81 7.23
C MET A 148 -9.96 -4.29 7.39
N GLN A 149 -11.12 -4.58 7.97
CA GLN A 149 -11.62 -5.94 8.06
C GLN A 149 -11.87 -6.57 6.68
N GLU A 150 -12.31 -5.79 5.68
CA GLU A 150 -12.42 -6.29 4.30
C GLU A 150 -11.04 -6.63 3.71
N VAL A 151 -10.01 -5.82 3.99
CA VAL A 151 -8.62 -6.13 3.63
C VAL A 151 -8.17 -7.43 4.29
N VAL A 152 -8.36 -7.57 5.61
CA VAL A 152 -8.03 -8.80 6.36
C VAL A 152 -8.75 -10.00 5.77
N ASN A 153 -10.04 -9.88 5.44
CA ASN A 153 -10.84 -10.96 4.87
C ASN A 153 -10.26 -11.50 3.55
N GLY A 154 -9.68 -10.62 2.72
CA GLY A 154 -9.05 -10.99 1.45
C GLY A 154 -7.64 -11.59 1.55
N CYS A 155 -7.01 -11.59 2.73
CA CYS A 155 -5.66 -12.10 2.97
C CYS A 155 -5.65 -13.52 3.56
N ASP A 156 -4.56 -14.26 3.42
CA ASP A 156 -4.41 -15.60 4.01
C ASP A 156 -3.44 -15.63 5.21
N VAL A 157 -2.46 -14.74 5.25
CA VAL A 157 -1.40 -14.67 6.27
C VAL A 157 -0.90 -13.24 6.39
N LEU A 158 -0.51 -12.85 7.61
CA LEU A 158 0.15 -11.58 7.91
C LEU A 158 1.61 -11.83 8.29
N LEU A 159 2.53 -11.13 7.63
CA LEU A 159 3.95 -11.11 7.95
C LEU A 159 4.31 -9.73 8.49
N ILE A 160 4.85 -9.66 9.70
CA ILE A 160 5.26 -8.41 10.35
C ILE A 160 6.78 -8.35 10.43
N SER A 161 7.39 -7.30 9.89
CA SER A 161 8.84 -7.14 9.82
C SER A 161 9.44 -6.80 11.18
N HIS A 162 8.86 -5.87 11.93
CA HIS A 162 9.37 -5.41 13.22
C HIS A 162 8.29 -4.69 14.06
N GLU A 163 8.63 -4.27 15.28
CA GLU A 163 7.68 -3.84 16.31
C GLU A 163 7.20 -2.38 16.25
N HIS A 164 7.72 -1.56 15.35
CA HIS A 164 7.26 -0.16 15.27
C HIS A 164 5.80 -0.08 14.80
N THR A 165 5.07 0.89 15.34
CA THR A 165 3.61 1.00 15.18
C THR A 165 3.16 1.31 13.75
N ASP A 166 4.03 1.89 12.93
CA ASP A 166 3.81 2.15 11.50
C ASP A 166 4.02 0.90 10.62
N HIS A 167 4.38 -0.24 11.24
CA HIS A 167 4.49 -1.58 10.63
C HIS A 167 3.66 -2.65 11.36
N ALA A 168 3.54 -2.55 12.69
CA ALA A 168 2.90 -3.51 13.57
C ALA A 168 1.71 -2.89 14.31
N ASP A 169 0.57 -2.84 13.63
CA ASP A 169 -0.71 -2.45 14.21
C ASP A 169 -1.39 -3.63 14.93
N VAL A 170 -1.38 -3.61 16.27
CA VAL A 170 -1.92 -4.70 17.11
C VAL A 170 -3.41 -4.95 16.87
N GLU A 171 -4.19 -3.93 16.51
CA GLU A 171 -5.62 -4.11 16.23
C GLU A 171 -5.82 -4.88 14.93
N VAL A 172 -4.98 -4.62 13.92
CA VAL A 172 -4.95 -5.42 12.68
C VAL A 172 -4.47 -6.84 12.97
N GLY A 173 -3.45 -7.01 13.81
CA GLY A 173 -3.00 -8.32 14.30
C GLY A 173 -4.15 -9.13 14.91
N ARG A 174 -4.92 -8.52 15.82
CA ARG A 174 -6.10 -9.13 16.44
C ARG A 174 -7.19 -9.48 15.42
N MET A 175 -7.38 -8.68 14.38
CA MET A 175 -8.31 -9.02 13.28
C MET A 175 -7.87 -10.29 12.53
N PHE A 176 -6.57 -10.46 12.24
CA PHE A 176 -6.04 -11.68 11.64
C PHE A 176 -6.19 -12.90 12.56
N ALA A 177 -5.83 -12.74 13.85
CA ALA A 177 -5.94 -13.81 14.84
C ALA A 177 -7.40 -14.27 15.02
N LYS A 178 -8.34 -13.32 15.13
CA LYS A 178 -9.78 -13.60 15.21
C LYS A 178 -10.31 -14.32 13.96
N ALA A 179 -9.73 -14.03 12.79
CA ALA A 179 -10.05 -14.73 11.54
C ALA A 179 -9.37 -16.11 11.40
N GLY A 180 -8.60 -16.55 12.41
CA GLY A 180 -7.87 -17.82 12.39
C GLY A 180 -6.74 -17.85 11.36
N LYS A 181 -6.19 -16.68 10.99
CA LYS A 181 -5.15 -16.55 9.97
C LYS A 181 -3.77 -16.48 10.63
N PRO A 182 -2.75 -17.18 10.11
CA PRO A 182 -1.42 -17.13 10.67
C PRO A 182 -0.85 -15.71 10.68
N ILE A 183 -0.13 -15.38 11.75
CA ILE A 183 0.65 -14.14 11.90
C ILE A 183 2.08 -14.56 12.19
N ILE A 184 3.02 -14.13 11.36
CA ILE A 184 4.45 -14.43 11.53
C ILE A 184 5.19 -13.13 11.83
N ALA A 185 5.98 -13.11 12.90
CA ALA A 185 6.68 -11.89 13.34
C ALA A 185 8.00 -12.22 14.07
N PRO A 186 8.92 -11.25 14.26
CA PRO A 186 10.02 -11.42 15.21
C PRO A 186 9.52 -11.39 16.67
N PRO A 187 10.26 -11.98 17.63
CA PRO A 187 9.83 -12.11 19.04
C PRO A 187 9.42 -10.82 19.77
N SER A 188 9.87 -9.64 19.34
CA SER A 188 9.48 -8.38 19.99
C SER A 188 8.08 -7.90 19.59
N VAL A 189 7.53 -8.38 18.47
CA VAL A 189 6.20 -8.01 18.02
C VAL A 189 5.16 -8.74 18.85
N TRP A 190 4.45 -7.99 19.69
CA TRP A 190 3.28 -8.48 20.42
C TRP A 190 3.56 -9.77 21.20
N ALA A 191 4.66 -9.80 21.97
CA ALA A 191 5.16 -11.00 22.65
C ALA A 191 4.11 -11.76 23.48
N ASP A 192 3.14 -11.04 24.04
CA ASP A 192 2.09 -11.60 24.90
C ASP A 192 0.75 -11.87 24.16
N GLU A 193 0.64 -11.54 22.87
CA GLU A 193 -0.59 -11.76 22.10
C GLU A 193 -0.68 -13.20 21.57
N ALA A 194 -1.80 -13.87 21.86
CA ALA A 194 -2.06 -15.21 21.35
C ALA A 194 -2.25 -15.22 19.83
N GLY A 195 -1.83 -16.31 19.17
CA GLY A 195 -2.01 -16.48 17.72
C GLY A 195 -0.91 -15.88 16.85
N VAL A 196 0.14 -15.32 17.46
CA VAL A 196 1.36 -14.89 16.77
C VAL A 196 2.41 -16.01 16.83
N THR A 197 2.95 -16.38 15.68
CA THR A 197 4.09 -17.29 15.58
C THR A 197 5.36 -16.48 15.44
N HIS A 198 6.19 -16.48 16.49
CA HIS A 198 7.45 -15.74 16.48
C HIS A 198 8.57 -16.55 15.80
N LEU A 199 8.96 -16.16 14.60
CA LEU A 199 10.05 -16.78 13.84
C LEU A 199 11.20 -15.80 13.63
N ARG A 200 12.32 -16.04 14.31
CA ARG A 200 13.59 -15.30 14.17
C ARG A 200 14.77 -16.21 14.52
N SER A 201 15.83 -16.16 13.72
CA SER A 201 17.13 -16.77 14.02
C SER A 201 18.24 -15.77 13.69
N SER A 202 19.41 -15.85 14.35
CA SER A 202 20.61 -15.07 14.00
C SER A 202 21.15 -15.40 12.61
N ASP A 203 20.80 -16.59 12.09
CA ASP A 203 21.06 -17.03 10.73
C ASP A 203 19.79 -17.00 9.89
N ILE A 204 19.92 -17.25 8.59
CA ILE A 204 18.75 -17.32 7.72
C ILE A 204 17.91 -18.54 8.09
N LEU A 205 16.64 -18.30 8.39
CA LEU A 205 15.66 -19.34 8.67
C LEU A 205 14.86 -19.66 7.41
N GLN A 206 14.56 -20.94 7.20
CA GLN A 206 13.65 -21.41 6.17
C GLN A 206 12.53 -22.20 6.85
N ASP A 207 11.29 -21.93 6.46
CA ASP A 207 10.12 -22.59 7.01
C ASP A 207 9.01 -22.71 5.97
N ARG A 208 8.04 -23.58 6.22
CA ARG A 208 6.81 -23.69 5.45
C ARG A 208 5.63 -23.29 6.32
N ILE A 209 4.95 -22.22 5.92
CA ILE A 209 3.75 -21.77 6.60
C ILE A 209 2.54 -22.42 5.95
N ASN A 210 1.89 -23.30 6.69
CA ASN A 210 0.63 -23.91 6.28
C ASN A 210 -0.50 -22.89 6.41
N LEU A 211 -1.32 -22.81 5.37
CA LEU A 211 -2.50 -21.94 5.27
C LEU A 211 -3.76 -22.81 5.23
N THR A 212 -4.91 -22.15 5.29
CA THR A 212 -6.21 -22.83 5.14
C THR A 212 -6.32 -23.59 3.80
N SER A 213 -7.10 -24.67 3.80
CA SER A 213 -7.38 -25.50 2.61
C SER A 213 -6.14 -26.19 2.02
N ASN A 214 -5.21 -26.67 2.86
CA ASN A 214 -3.97 -27.37 2.47
C ASN A 214 -3.08 -26.56 1.50
N ARG A 215 -3.18 -25.23 1.55
CA ARG A 215 -2.28 -24.31 0.84
C ARG A 215 -1.08 -24.02 1.73
N TYR A 216 0.01 -23.54 1.14
CA TYR A 216 1.19 -23.14 1.89
C TYR A 216 1.96 -22.03 1.18
N ILE A 217 2.84 -21.38 1.93
CA ILE A 217 3.95 -20.60 1.37
C ILE A 217 5.26 -21.14 1.94
N ASP A 218 6.31 -21.14 1.13
CA ASP A 218 7.66 -21.35 1.65
C ASP A 218 8.24 -19.97 2.01
N LEU A 219 8.74 -19.85 3.23
CA LEU A 219 9.24 -18.62 3.81
C LEU A 219 10.75 -18.74 4.06
N LYS A 220 11.49 -17.73 3.64
CA LYS A 220 12.88 -17.50 4.03
C LYS A 220 12.96 -16.19 4.77
N ILE A 221 13.53 -16.20 5.98
CA ILE A 221 13.62 -15.05 6.87
C ILE A 221 15.09 -14.69 7.04
N TYR A 222 15.49 -13.51 6.57
CA TYR A 222 16.84 -13.02 6.79
C TYR A 222 16.90 -12.16 8.06
N PRO A 223 17.95 -12.34 8.87
CA PRO A 223 18.11 -11.61 10.12
C PRO A 223 18.44 -10.13 9.83
N GLY A 224 17.63 -9.21 10.35
CA GLY A 224 17.86 -7.78 10.19
C GLY A 224 17.72 -6.96 11.45
N TYR A 225 18.10 -5.69 11.31
CA TYR A 225 17.96 -4.68 12.36
C TYR A 225 17.65 -3.30 11.78
N GLN A 226 16.78 -2.56 12.47
CA GLN A 226 16.63 -1.11 12.32
C GLN A 226 17.25 -0.45 13.57
N GLY A 227 18.51 -0.06 13.48
CA GLY A 227 19.28 0.32 14.67
C GLY A 227 19.40 -0.87 15.63
N LYS A 228 18.71 -0.81 16.78
CA LYS A 228 18.68 -1.89 17.78
C LYS A 228 17.44 -2.78 17.69
N VAL A 229 16.44 -2.40 16.89
CA VAL A 229 15.17 -3.12 16.76
C VAL A 229 15.35 -4.31 15.82
N LEU A 230 14.84 -5.48 16.21
CA LEU A 230 14.85 -6.67 15.37
C LEU A 230 13.97 -6.44 14.13
N ASN A 231 14.51 -6.73 12.95
CA ASN A 231 13.77 -6.65 11.69
C ASN A 231 13.89 -7.98 10.93
N ASN A 232 12.76 -8.57 10.57
CA ASN A 232 12.69 -9.70 9.65
C ASN A 232 12.59 -9.18 8.22
N VAL A 233 13.56 -9.56 7.37
CA VAL A 233 13.40 -9.45 5.92
C VAL A 233 12.80 -10.75 5.44
N TYR A 234 11.59 -10.69 4.91
CA TYR A 234 10.90 -11.86 4.41
C TYR A 234 11.17 -12.06 2.93
N ARG A 235 11.39 -13.31 2.52
CA ARG A 235 11.28 -13.75 1.13
C ARG A 235 10.32 -14.92 1.05
N VAL A 236 9.21 -14.69 0.39
CA VAL A 236 8.11 -15.64 0.22
C VAL A 236 8.22 -16.28 -1.15
N ARG A 237 8.04 -17.60 -1.21
CA ARG A 237 7.79 -18.34 -2.43
C ARG A 237 6.37 -18.92 -2.40
N THR A 238 5.56 -18.59 -3.40
CA THR A 238 4.18 -19.06 -3.52
C THR A 238 4.12 -20.46 -4.15
N PRO A 239 2.97 -21.17 -4.07
CA PRO A 239 2.79 -22.46 -4.72
C PRO A 239 3.06 -22.45 -6.23
N GLU A 240 2.82 -21.31 -6.90
CA GLU A 240 3.11 -21.12 -8.32
C GLU A 240 4.60 -20.87 -8.62
N GLY A 241 5.44 -20.82 -7.59
CA GLY A 241 6.87 -20.54 -7.72
C GLY A 241 7.21 -19.07 -7.97
N MET A 242 6.27 -18.16 -7.71
CA MET A 242 6.53 -16.72 -7.67
C MET A 242 7.25 -16.37 -6.37
N THR A 243 8.14 -15.39 -6.42
CA THR A 243 8.97 -14.98 -5.28
C THR A 243 8.86 -13.49 -5.00
N VAL A 244 8.61 -13.13 -3.74
CA VAL A 244 8.55 -11.74 -3.28
C VAL A 244 9.42 -11.56 -2.06
N ALA A 245 10.20 -10.49 -2.02
CA ALA A 245 10.94 -10.07 -0.84
C ALA A 245 10.38 -8.77 -0.28
N HIS A 246 10.26 -8.66 1.05
CA HIS A 246 9.87 -7.45 1.78
C HIS A 246 10.93 -7.18 2.84
N THR A 247 11.46 -5.95 2.84
CA THR A 247 12.65 -5.63 3.64
C THR A 247 12.37 -5.18 5.06
N GLY A 248 11.13 -4.78 5.37
CA GLY A 248 10.88 -3.89 6.49
C GLY A 248 11.79 -2.66 6.42
N ASP A 249 12.17 -2.17 7.59
CA ASP A 249 13.07 -1.02 7.77
C ASP A 249 14.52 -1.46 8.01
N MET A 250 14.97 -2.46 7.25
CA MET A 250 16.32 -2.99 7.36
C MET A 250 17.37 -1.89 7.18
N SER A 251 18.20 -1.69 8.20
CA SER A 251 19.41 -0.86 8.08
C SER A 251 20.51 -1.58 7.29
N ASN A 252 21.25 -0.83 6.49
CA ASN A 252 22.29 -1.38 5.64
C ASN A 252 23.45 -2.05 6.39
N SER A 253 23.82 -1.53 7.56
CA SER A 253 24.88 -2.11 8.39
C SER A 253 24.57 -3.56 8.81
N ALA A 254 23.29 -3.86 9.06
CA ALA A 254 22.83 -5.20 9.40
C ALA A 254 22.83 -6.16 8.21
N MET A 255 22.59 -5.65 6.99
CA MET A 255 22.58 -6.49 5.79
C MET A 255 23.99 -6.99 5.42
N ASN A 256 25.02 -6.16 5.60
CA ASN A 256 26.42 -6.56 5.38
C ASN A 256 26.79 -7.82 6.17
N ALA A 257 26.14 -8.06 7.30
CA ALA A 257 26.39 -9.24 8.11
C ALA A 257 26.08 -10.54 7.36
N TRP A 258 25.17 -10.61 6.39
CA TRP A 258 24.81 -11.87 5.73
C TRP A 258 24.70 -11.81 4.20
N ILE A 259 24.80 -10.63 3.60
CA ILE A 259 24.66 -10.46 2.15
C ILE A 259 25.69 -11.31 1.37
N ASP A 260 26.93 -11.35 1.85
CA ASP A 260 28.07 -12.05 1.22
C ASP A 260 28.18 -13.52 1.62
N ARG A 261 27.52 -13.94 2.71
CA ARG A 261 27.67 -15.29 3.30
C ARG A 261 26.84 -16.37 2.62
N ASN A 262 26.06 -16.06 1.59
CA ASN A 262 24.98 -16.93 1.10
C ASN A 262 25.00 -17.14 -0.41
N GLU A 263 24.70 -18.37 -0.81
CA GLU A 263 24.68 -18.94 -2.16
C GLU A 263 23.88 -18.11 -3.20
N GLU A 264 24.08 -18.41 -4.48
CA GLU A 264 23.26 -17.86 -5.58
C GLU A 264 21.79 -18.23 -5.37
N GLU A 265 21.05 -17.28 -4.82
CA GLU A 265 19.61 -17.40 -4.73
C GLU A 265 18.99 -16.98 -6.06
N GLY A 266 18.22 -17.87 -6.67
CA GLY A 266 17.49 -17.57 -7.91
C GLY A 266 16.74 -16.24 -7.79
N ARG A 267 16.51 -15.58 -8.93
CA ARG A 267 15.94 -14.22 -9.01
C ARG A 267 14.65 -14.08 -8.18
N THR A 268 14.49 -12.93 -7.53
CA THR A 268 13.21 -12.53 -6.91
C THR A 268 12.32 -11.89 -7.97
N ASP A 269 11.02 -12.23 -8.01
CA ASP A 269 10.11 -11.61 -8.99
C ASP A 269 9.76 -10.18 -8.57
N VAL A 270 9.50 -9.93 -7.27
CA VAL A 270 9.20 -8.60 -6.72
C VAL A 270 10.04 -8.31 -5.48
N LEU A 271 10.75 -7.18 -5.46
CA LEU A 271 11.36 -6.65 -4.23
C LEU A 271 10.55 -5.44 -3.75
N LEU A 272 9.99 -5.54 -2.55
CA LEU A 272 9.32 -4.47 -1.82
C LEU A 272 10.37 -3.83 -0.89
N LEU A 273 10.81 -2.62 -1.25
CA LEU A 273 11.92 -1.93 -0.58
C LEU A 273 11.42 -0.63 0.06
N HIS A 274 11.75 -0.41 1.33
CA HIS A 274 11.45 0.87 1.97
C HIS A 274 12.26 2.02 1.35
N SER A 275 11.66 3.21 1.24
CA SER A 275 12.23 4.42 0.59
C SER A 275 13.50 4.94 1.27
N TRP A 276 13.76 4.53 2.52
CA TRP A 276 14.95 4.87 3.31
C TRP A 276 16.14 3.95 3.06
N ALA A 277 15.99 2.87 2.28
CA ALA A 277 17.06 1.89 2.07
C ALA A 277 18.30 2.52 1.41
N ARG A 278 19.40 2.70 2.15
CA ARG A 278 20.59 3.41 1.67
C ARG A 278 21.92 2.78 2.09
N PRO A 279 22.79 2.39 1.14
CA PRO A 279 22.61 2.32 -0.33
C PRO A 279 21.60 1.25 -0.81
N VAL A 280 20.97 1.47 -1.98
CA VAL A 280 19.99 0.56 -2.60
C VAL A 280 20.65 -0.62 -3.32
N ILE A 281 21.81 -0.39 -3.97
CA ILE A 281 22.48 -1.36 -4.84
C ILE A 281 22.71 -2.72 -4.17
N PRO A 282 23.16 -2.81 -2.90
CA PRO A 282 23.32 -4.11 -2.25
C PRO A 282 22.03 -4.95 -2.20
N PHE A 283 20.86 -4.35 -1.94
CA PHE A 283 19.58 -5.08 -1.96
C PHE A 283 19.27 -5.60 -3.37
N VAL A 284 19.43 -4.75 -4.39
CA VAL A 284 19.18 -5.13 -5.78
C VAL A 284 20.13 -6.24 -6.24
N THR A 285 21.41 -6.15 -5.90
CA THR A 285 22.40 -7.17 -6.20
C THR A 285 22.06 -8.49 -5.50
N LYS A 286 21.65 -8.45 -4.23
CA LYS A 286 21.32 -9.66 -3.47
C LYS A 286 20.05 -10.35 -3.97
N PHE A 287 18.96 -9.61 -4.11
CA PHE A 287 17.66 -10.18 -4.45
C PHE A 287 17.45 -10.40 -5.95
N ARG A 288 18.27 -9.75 -6.80
CA ARG A 288 18.19 -9.78 -8.27
C ARG A 288 16.74 -9.62 -8.80
N PRO A 289 15.99 -8.61 -8.33
CA PRO A 289 14.58 -8.47 -8.63
C PRO A 289 14.28 -8.40 -10.13
N ARG A 290 13.12 -8.90 -10.57
CA ARG A 290 12.54 -8.55 -11.88
C ARG A 290 11.93 -7.16 -11.85
N VAL A 291 11.30 -6.80 -10.74
CA VAL A 291 10.80 -5.44 -10.46
C VAL A 291 11.05 -5.06 -9.01
N LEU A 292 11.38 -3.78 -8.79
CA LEU A 292 11.46 -3.15 -7.49
C LEU A 292 10.25 -2.23 -7.30
N ILE A 293 9.60 -2.33 -6.15
CA ILE A 293 8.49 -1.46 -5.75
C ILE A 293 8.87 -0.82 -4.43
N THR A 294 8.76 0.49 -4.35
CA THR A 294 9.08 1.24 -3.14
C THR A 294 7.86 1.45 -2.25
N GLY A 295 8.08 1.44 -0.93
CA GLY A 295 7.09 1.81 0.08
C GLY A 295 7.67 2.80 1.09
N HIS A 296 6.87 3.16 2.10
CA HIS A 296 7.28 4.13 3.14
C HIS A 296 7.42 5.57 2.62
N GLU A 297 6.70 5.92 1.55
CA GLU A 297 6.61 7.31 1.07
C GLU A 297 5.41 8.05 1.64
N ASN A 298 5.65 9.33 1.90
CA ASN A 298 4.75 10.31 2.51
C ASN A 298 4.12 9.84 3.83
N GLU A 299 4.91 9.23 4.72
CA GLU A 299 4.41 8.83 6.03
C GLU A 299 3.95 10.07 6.82
N LEU A 300 2.67 10.09 7.19
CA LEU A 300 2.08 11.22 7.91
C LEU A 300 2.62 11.29 9.33
N HIS A 301 2.49 12.45 9.96
CA HIS A 301 2.93 12.72 11.34
C HIS A 301 4.44 12.65 11.58
N HIS A 302 5.25 12.39 10.54
CA HIS A 302 6.66 12.79 10.51
C HIS A 302 6.82 14.26 10.14
N SER A 303 7.97 14.82 10.52
CA SER A 303 8.41 16.11 10.00
C SER A 303 8.56 16.04 8.47
N ILE A 304 8.38 17.18 7.80
CA ILE A 304 8.34 17.26 6.33
C ILE A 304 9.58 16.64 5.69
N ASP A 305 10.76 16.86 6.28
CA ASP A 305 12.04 16.31 5.85
C ASP A 305 12.19 14.79 6.05
N HIS A 306 11.30 14.19 6.83
CA HIS A 306 11.23 12.76 7.14
C HIS A 306 9.99 12.07 6.56
N ARG A 307 9.20 12.72 5.69
CA ARG A 307 8.04 12.07 5.04
C ARG A 307 8.42 11.20 3.86
N GLU A 308 9.64 11.31 3.36
CA GLU A 308 10.11 10.54 2.20
C GLU A 308 9.26 10.70 0.94
N PRO A 309 9.27 11.89 0.35
CA PRO A 309 8.46 12.16 -0.83
C PRO A 309 8.93 11.41 -2.07
N TYR A 310 8.02 11.21 -3.03
CA TYR A 310 8.31 10.55 -4.30
C TYR A 310 9.42 11.24 -5.08
N TRP A 311 9.44 12.59 -5.09
CA TRP A 311 10.49 13.33 -5.81
C TRP A 311 11.89 12.99 -5.32
N LEU A 312 12.03 12.79 -4.00
CA LEU A 312 13.30 12.43 -3.38
C LEU A 312 13.64 11.00 -3.77
N ASN A 313 12.67 10.09 -3.66
CA ASN A 313 12.85 8.69 -4.01
C ASN A 313 13.29 8.49 -5.47
N TYR A 314 12.82 9.30 -6.42
CA TYR A 314 13.34 9.28 -7.80
C TYR A 314 14.84 9.51 -7.86
N ARG A 315 15.35 10.51 -7.14
CA ARG A 315 16.80 10.77 -7.06
C ARG A 315 17.51 9.63 -6.33
N ARG A 316 16.85 9.04 -5.33
CA ARG A 316 17.41 7.93 -4.57
C ARG A 316 17.63 6.70 -5.44
N MET A 317 16.80 6.51 -6.45
CA MET A 317 16.84 5.37 -7.34
C MET A 317 17.65 5.60 -8.63
N GLU A 318 18.28 6.76 -8.79
CA GLU A 318 19.19 7.01 -9.92
C GLU A 318 20.32 5.97 -9.95
N GLY A 319 20.56 5.40 -11.13
CA GLY A 319 21.58 4.36 -11.34
C GLY A 319 21.16 2.93 -10.97
N VAL A 320 19.93 2.72 -10.47
CA VAL A 320 19.39 1.37 -10.27
C VAL A 320 18.95 0.79 -11.62
N ASN A 321 19.56 -0.33 -12.03
CA ASN A 321 19.31 -0.96 -13.33
C ASN A 321 18.13 -1.95 -13.36
N THR A 322 17.45 -2.15 -12.23
CA THR A 322 16.22 -2.95 -12.17
C THR A 322 15.02 -2.08 -12.51
N PRO A 323 14.02 -2.59 -13.28
CA PRO A 323 12.72 -1.93 -13.44
C PRO A 323 12.10 -1.50 -12.11
N ILE A 324 11.72 -0.23 -11.99
CA ILE A 324 11.14 0.33 -10.76
C ILE A 324 9.71 0.76 -11.03
N VAL A 325 8.80 0.36 -10.14
CA VAL A 325 7.40 0.77 -10.18
C VAL A 325 7.11 1.59 -8.94
N TYR A 326 6.86 2.87 -9.13
CA TYR A 326 6.40 3.76 -8.09
C TYR A 326 4.89 3.65 -7.97
N MET A 327 4.40 3.34 -6.78
CA MET A 327 2.98 3.24 -6.45
C MET A 327 2.65 4.21 -5.33
N THR A 328 1.45 4.79 -5.35
CA THR A 328 0.85 5.47 -4.20
C THR A 328 -0.15 4.56 -3.49
N TRP A 329 -0.72 5.06 -2.41
CA TRP A 329 -1.66 4.32 -1.58
C TRP A 329 -2.90 3.90 -2.37
N GLY A 330 -3.29 2.65 -2.18
CA GLY A 330 -4.44 2.03 -2.85
C GLY A 330 -4.26 1.80 -4.36
N GLU A 331 -3.04 1.59 -4.82
CA GLU A 331 -2.75 1.15 -6.19
C GLU A 331 -2.32 -0.33 -6.24
N TRP A 332 -2.33 -0.91 -7.43
CA TRP A 332 -1.80 -2.24 -7.68
C TRP A 332 -0.99 -2.35 -8.98
N PHE A 333 -0.05 -3.28 -9.00
CA PHE A 333 0.75 -3.63 -10.16
C PHE A 333 0.74 -5.16 -10.36
N SER A 334 0.71 -5.61 -11.61
CA SER A 334 0.72 -7.05 -11.92
C SER A 334 2.04 -7.46 -12.57
N VAL A 335 2.68 -8.49 -12.04
CA VAL A 335 3.92 -9.06 -12.59
C VAL A 335 3.61 -10.45 -13.12
N GLN A 336 3.95 -10.68 -14.38
CA GLN A 336 3.83 -11.99 -15.02
C GLN A 336 5.23 -12.60 -15.18
N ARG A 337 5.32 -13.93 -15.04
CA ARG A 337 6.58 -14.66 -15.26
C ARG A 337 6.78 -14.94 -16.73
#